data_AF-A0A5E3WU65-F1
#
_entry.id   AF-A0A5E3WU65-F1
#
_cell.length_a   1.000
_cell.length_b   1.000
_cell.length_c   1.000
_cell.angle_alpha   90.00
_cell.angle_beta   90.00
_cell.angle_gamma   90.00
#
_symmetry.space_group_name_H-M   'P 1'
#
loop_
_entity.id
_entity.type
_entity.pdbx_description
1 polymer ?
#
loop_
_entity_poly.entity_id
_entity_poly.type
_entity_poly.pdbx_seq_one_letter_code
_entity_poly.pdbx_strand_id
1 'polypeptide(L)'
;MPSIISTIRTVGIATRRMFDAMKYGLDPIDVALPSEYEHLRPELARIADRVLSASFRHYVLDWDSQAYYDVTRTQDGGNFAKEVDFREQFRPLDPGDTIRDPCIIVDKKGHVEGYILPDTIEPKRLVRS
;
A
#
# COMPACT_ATOMS: atom_id res chain seq x y z
N MET A 1 -23.38 15.44 -13.72
CA MET A 1 -22.69 14.48 -12.83
C MET A 1 -21.21 14.82 -12.83
N PRO A 2 -20.58 15.03 -11.66
CA PRO A 2 -19.13 15.21 -11.60
C PRO A 2 -18.41 13.96 -12.11
N SER A 3 -17.29 14.17 -12.82
CA SER A 3 -16.46 13.08 -13.33
C SER A 3 -15.80 12.32 -12.17
N ILE A 4 -15.89 10.99 -12.18
CA ILE A 4 -15.24 10.09 -11.21
C ILE A 4 -13.74 10.42 -11.09
N ILE A 5 -13.08 10.81 -12.18
CA ILE A 5 -11.66 11.17 -12.20
C ILE A 5 -11.39 12.43 -11.36
N SER A 6 -12.28 13.43 -11.43
CA SER A 6 -12.15 14.66 -10.64
C SER A 6 -12.35 14.39 -9.15
N THR A 7 -13.28 13.49 -8.82
CA THR A 7 -13.53 13.04 -7.45
C THR A 7 -12.32 12.34 -6.85
N ILE A 8 -11.77 11.34 -7.56
CA ILE A 8 -10.58 10.60 -7.12
C ILE A 8 -9.40 11.54 -6.89
N ARG A 9 -9.18 12.49 -7.81
CA ARG A 9 -8.10 13.48 -7.68
C ARG A 9 -8.28 14.35 -6.45
N THR A 10 -9.50 14.85 -6.20
CA THR A 10 -9.78 15.76 -5.09
C THR A 10 -9.57 15.07 -3.74
N VAL A 11 -10.13 13.87 -3.59
CA VAL A 11 -9.96 13.05 -2.38
C VAL A 11 -8.49 12.67 -2.19
N GLY A 12 -7.80 12.25 -3.26
CA GLY A 12 -6.38 11.89 -3.19
C GLY A 12 -5.47 13.05 -2.78
N ILE A 13 -5.72 14.26 -3.28
CA ILE A 13 -4.99 15.48 -2.86
C ILE A 13 -5.25 15.78 -1.38
N ALA A 14 -6.49 15.65 -0.92
CA ALA A 14 -6.83 15.86 0.49
C ALA A 14 -6.13 14.84 1.40
N THR A 15 -6.17 13.55 1.08
CA THR A 15 -5.44 12.51 1.83
C THR A 15 -3.94 12.80 1.86
N ARG A 16 -3.35 13.25 0.75
CA ARG A 16 -1.93 13.63 0.72
C ARG A 16 -1.63 14.79 1.65
N ARG A 17 -2.48 15.82 1.67
CA ARG A 17 -2.33 16.96 2.58
C ARG A 17 -2.49 16.56 4.03
N MET A 18 -3.39 15.63 4.35
CA MET A 18 -3.52 15.05 5.69
C MET A 18 -2.25 14.32 6.12
N PHE A 19 -1.66 13.53 5.21
CA PHE A 19 -0.36 12.90 5.45
C PHE A 19 0.73 13.94 5.74
N ASP A 20 0.83 15.00 4.92
CA ASP A 20 1.83 16.04 5.13
C ASP A 20 1.58 16.79 6.46
N ALA A 21 0.32 17.09 6.80
CA ALA A 21 -0.05 17.68 8.10
C ALA A 21 0.44 16.82 9.27
N MET A 22 0.10 15.52 9.28
CA MET A 22 0.52 14.59 10.32
C MET A 22 2.05 14.48 10.42
N LYS A 23 2.74 14.41 9.26
CA LYS A 23 4.20 14.35 9.19
C LYS A 23 4.87 15.56 9.86
N TYR A 24 4.25 16.74 9.77
CA TYR A 24 4.76 17.98 10.37
C TYR A 24 4.11 18.32 11.72
N GLY A 25 3.35 17.41 12.34
CA GLY A 25 2.75 17.61 13.65
C GLY A 25 1.53 18.54 13.67
N LEU A 26 0.88 18.73 12.53
CA LEU A 26 -0.37 19.50 12.39
C LEU A 26 -1.59 18.58 12.44
N ASP A 27 -2.74 19.14 12.81
CA ASP A 27 -4.00 18.38 12.85
C ASP A 27 -4.56 18.17 11.43
N PRO A 28 -4.81 16.92 10.99
CA PRO A 28 -5.44 16.64 9.70
C PRO A 28 -6.86 17.23 9.56
N ILE A 29 -7.52 17.63 10.66
CA ILE A 29 -8.83 18.28 10.63
C ILE A 29 -8.81 19.62 9.90
N ASP A 30 -7.67 20.31 9.91
CA ASP A 30 -7.47 21.62 9.28
C ASP A 30 -7.31 21.52 7.75
N VAL A 31 -7.19 20.31 7.22
CA VAL A 31 -7.11 20.11 5.76
C VAL A 31 -8.47 20.36 5.13
N ALA A 32 -8.53 21.36 4.24
CA ALA A 32 -9.74 21.68 3.50
C ALA A 32 -10.19 20.50 2.62
N LEU A 33 -11.46 20.12 2.74
CA LEU A 33 -12.11 19.09 1.94
C LEU A 33 -13.48 19.65 1.48
N PRO A 34 -13.92 19.36 0.24
CA PRO A 34 -15.26 19.77 -0.19
C PRO A 34 -16.34 19.20 0.72
N SER A 35 -17.41 19.95 0.93
CA SER A 35 -18.47 19.60 1.89
C SER A 35 -19.12 18.25 1.58
N GLU A 36 -19.22 17.90 0.30
CA GLU A 36 -19.74 16.61 -0.16
C GLU A 36 -18.86 15.42 0.26
N TYR A 37 -17.59 15.64 0.60
CA TYR A 37 -16.64 14.59 1.01
C TYR A 37 -16.25 14.67 2.50
N GLU A 38 -16.73 15.66 3.26
CA GLU A 38 -16.42 15.81 4.70
C GLU A 38 -16.70 14.53 5.50
N HIS A 39 -17.72 13.77 5.13
CA HIS A 39 -18.04 12.49 5.76
C HIS A 39 -16.94 11.42 5.62
N LEU A 40 -16.04 11.54 4.64
CA LEU A 40 -14.90 10.65 4.44
C LEU A 40 -13.68 11.04 5.26
N ARG A 41 -13.65 12.24 5.85
CA ARG A 41 -12.49 12.78 6.58
C ARG A 41 -11.84 11.80 7.54
N PRO A 42 -12.58 11.06 8.41
CA PRO A 42 -11.92 10.18 9.36
C PRO A 42 -11.28 8.95 8.67
N GLU A 43 -11.85 8.46 7.57
CA GLU A 43 -11.24 7.40 6.75
C GLU A 43 -10.00 7.90 6.00
N LEU A 44 -10.05 9.10 5.42
CA LEU A 44 -8.90 9.71 4.74
C LEU A 44 -7.75 10.00 5.71
N ALA A 45 -8.07 10.50 6.91
CA ALA A 45 -7.10 10.68 7.98
C ALA A 45 -6.50 9.33 8.40
N ARG A 46 -7.31 8.27 8.53
CA ARG A 46 -6.80 6.92 8.84
C ARG A 46 -5.86 6.40 7.75
N ILE A 47 -6.21 6.57 6.47
CA ILE A 47 -5.32 6.21 5.35
C ILE A 47 -3.99 6.95 5.46
N ALA A 48 -4.04 8.26 5.69
CA ALA A 48 -2.84 9.08 5.83
C ALA A 48 -1.94 8.60 6.99
N ASP A 49 -2.53 8.31 8.15
CA ASP A 49 -1.84 7.78 9.33
C ASP A 49 -1.20 6.41 9.08
N ARG A 50 -1.91 5.49 8.41
CA ARG A 50 -1.36 4.17 8.04
C ARG A 50 -0.21 4.29 7.05
N VAL A 51 -0.31 5.17 6.06
CA VAL A 51 0.79 5.44 5.11
C VAL A 51 1.99 6.07 5.82
N LEU A 52 1.76 6.99 6.76
CA LEU A 52 2.82 7.57 7.57
C LEU A 52 3.51 6.51 8.44
N SER A 53 2.74 5.66 9.11
CA SER A 53 3.25 4.52 9.88
C SER A 53 4.10 3.58 9.01
N ALA A 54 3.61 3.27 7.80
CA ALA A 54 4.34 2.44 6.84
C ALA A 54 5.65 3.09 6.38
N SER A 55 5.72 4.42 6.26
CA SER A 55 6.94 5.13 5.84
C SER A 55 8.11 5.01 6.81
N PHE A 56 7.85 4.56 8.05
CA PHE A 56 8.87 4.29 9.04
C PHE A 56 9.30 2.81 9.08
N ARG A 57 8.67 1.94 8.30
CA ARG A 57 8.94 0.50 8.29
C ARG A 57 8.98 -0.06 6.88
N HIS A 58 10.15 -0.56 6.50
CA HIS A 58 10.36 -1.22 5.21
C HIS A 58 10.57 -2.71 5.40
N TYR A 59 9.88 -3.51 4.59
CA TYR A 59 10.16 -4.93 4.40
C TYR A 59 10.91 -5.07 3.09
N VAL A 60 12.16 -5.53 3.17
CA VAL A 60 13.02 -5.70 2.01
C VAL A 60 12.85 -7.11 1.51
N LEU A 61 12.46 -7.26 0.24
CA LEU A 61 12.44 -8.54 -0.44
C LEU A 61 13.88 -8.99 -0.72
N ASP A 62 14.15 -10.29 -0.57
CA ASP A 62 15.46 -10.88 -0.88
C ASP A 62 15.77 -10.89 -2.39
N TRP A 63 14.80 -10.47 -3.20
CA TRP A 63 14.86 -10.48 -4.66
C TRP A 63 14.52 -9.12 -5.26
N ASP A 64 14.87 -8.98 -6.54
CA ASP A 64 14.57 -7.80 -7.37
C ASP A 64 13.36 -8.11 -8.26
N SER A 65 12.37 -7.23 -8.26
CA SER A 65 11.12 -7.44 -9.00
C SER A 65 11.31 -7.53 -10.50
N GLN A 66 12.31 -6.82 -11.04
CA GLN A 66 12.64 -6.93 -12.45
C GLN A 66 13.13 -8.35 -12.80
N ALA A 67 14.04 -8.91 -11.99
CA ALA A 67 14.48 -10.29 -12.15
C ALA A 67 13.33 -11.30 -11.98
N TYR A 68 12.42 -11.08 -11.03
CA TYR A 68 11.21 -11.90 -10.88
C TYR A 68 10.32 -11.87 -12.13
N TYR A 69 10.03 -10.68 -12.66
CA TYR A 69 9.25 -10.52 -13.88
C TYR A 69 9.93 -11.17 -15.09
N ASP A 70 11.24 -10.98 -15.23
CA ASP A 70 12.02 -11.55 -16.32
C ASP A 70 12.03 -13.07 -16.31
N VAL A 71 12.00 -13.68 -15.14
CA VAL A 71 11.91 -15.13 -14.98
C VAL A 71 10.48 -15.63 -15.21
N THR A 72 9.49 -15.04 -14.55
CA THR A 72 8.09 -15.52 -14.61
C THR A 72 7.49 -15.42 -16.01
N ARG A 73 7.86 -14.42 -16.82
CA ARG A 73 7.42 -14.33 -18.22
C ARG A 73 7.96 -15.45 -19.12
N THR A 74 9.00 -16.17 -18.68
CA THR A 74 9.59 -17.30 -19.43
C THR A 74 9.08 -18.66 -18.95
N GLN A 75 8.23 -18.70 -17.92
CA GLN A 75 7.61 -19.93 -17.44
C GLN A 75 6.40 -20.27 -18.30
N ASP A 76 6.50 -21.37 -19.07
CA ASP A 76 5.45 -21.89 -19.95
C ASP A 76 4.88 -23.24 -19.46
N GLY A 77 5.27 -23.71 -18.27
CA GLY A 77 4.86 -25.02 -17.74
C GLY A 77 5.67 -26.21 -18.27
N GLY A 78 6.61 -25.99 -19.20
CA GLY A 78 7.30 -27.05 -19.93
C GLY A 78 8.43 -27.75 -19.15
N ASN A 79 8.91 -27.16 -18.06
CA ASN A 79 10.05 -27.70 -17.30
C ASN A 79 9.91 -27.50 -15.78
N PHE A 80 9.35 -28.52 -15.13
CA PHE A 80 9.10 -28.56 -13.69
C PHE A 80 10.36 -28.35 -12.83
N ALA A 81 11.51 -28.88 -13.22
CA ALA A 81 12.76 -28.74 -12.46
C ALA A 81 13.21 -27.27 -12.41
N LYS A 82 13.12 -26.56 -13.55
CA LYS A 82 13.41 -25.11 -13.59
C LYS A 82 12.43 -24.31 -12.74
N GLU A 83 11.14 -24.67 -12.76
CA GLU A 83 10.13 -24.00 -11.93
C GLU A 83 10.35 -24.18 -10.44
N VAL A 84 10.82 -25.35 -10.01
CA VAL A 84 11.21 -25.60 -8.61
C VAL A 84 12.41 -24.73 -8.23
N ASP A 85 13.47 -24.70 -9.04
CA ASP A 85 14.64 -23.83 -8.81
C ASP A 85 14.23 -22.35 -8.72
N PHE A 86 13.24 -21.91 -9.50
CA PHE A 86 12.72 -20.54 -9.43
C PHE A 86 11.94 -20.26 -8.14
N ARG A 87 11.15 -21.21 -7.63
CA ARG A 87 10.45 -21.04 -6.35
C ARG A 87 11.42 -20.92 -5.17
N GLU A 88 12.58 -21.57 -5.25
CA GLU A 88 13.62 -21.43 -4.22
C GLU A 88 14.30 -20.05 -4.25
N GLN A 89 14.38 -19.42 -5.43
CA GLN A 89 14.92 -18.05 -5.60
C GLN A 89 13.95 -16.96 -5.16
N PHE A 90 12.64 -17.19 -5.28
CA PHE A 90 11.59 -16.24 -4.93
C PHE A 90 10.72 -16.79 -3.81
N ARG A 91 11.30 -16.90 -2.62
CA ARG A 91 10.58 -17.43 -1.46
C ARG A 91 9.35 -16.56 -1.17
N PRO A 92 8.16 -17.17 -1.00
CA PRO A 92 7.00 -16.44 -0.51
C PRO A 92 7.29 -15.90 0.88
N LEU A 93 6.63 -14.79 1.22
CA LEU A 93 6.70 -14.22 2.57
C LEU A 93 6.32 -15.28 3.60
N ASP A 94 7.17 -15.49 4.61
CA ASP A 94 6.90 -16.48 5.66
C ASP A 94 5.62 -16.08 6.42
N PRO A 95 4.65 -16.99 6.60
CA PRO A 95 3.51 -16.75 7.49
C PRO A 95 3.91 -16.34 8.92
N GLY A 96 5.07 -16.75 9.43
CA GLY A 96 5.63 -16.29 10.71
C GLY A 96 5.99 -14.81 10.71
N ASP A 97 6.39 -14.28 9.55
CA ASP A 97 6.67 -12.86 9.28
C ASP A 97 5.42 -12.10 8.82
N THR A 98 4.21 -12.62 9.11
CA THR A 98 2.94 -11.95 8.77
C THR A 98 3.05 -10.48 9.12
N ILE A 99 3.02 -9.63 8.10
CA ILE A 99 3.16 -8.19 8.24
C ILE A 99 1.86 -7.68 8.88
N ARG A 100 1.88 -7.56 10.21
CA ARG A 100 0.73 -7.15 11.04
C ARG A 100 0.59 -5.63 11.14
N ASP A 101 1.68 -4.92 10.95
CA ASP A 101 1.73 -3.46 11.02
C ASP A 101 1.86 -2.86 9.62
N PRO A 102 1.46 -1.60 9.43
CA PRO A 102 1.68 -0.90 8.17
C PRO A 102 3.15 -0.92 7.76
N CYS A 103 3.41 -1.22 6.49
CA CYS A 103 4.75 -1.45 5.97
C CYS A 103 4.82 -1.14 4.47
N ILE A 104 5.95 -0.57 4.03
CA ILE A 104 6.29 -0.48 2.60
C ILE A 104 7.10 -1.71 2.22
N ILE A 105 6.70 -2.41 1.17
CA ILE A 105 7.49 -3.49 0.58
C ILE A 105 8.44 -2.84 -0.42
N VAL A 106 9.73 -3.12 -0.27
CA VAL A 106 10.76 -2.66 -1.20
C VAL A 106 11.56 -3.83 -1.75
N ASP A 107 11.99 -3.72 -3.00
CA ASP A 107 12.95 -4.66 -3.56
C ASP A 107 14.36 -4.43 -2.99
N LYS A 108 15.30 -5.33 -3.29
CA LYS A 108 16.70 -5.19 -2.86
C LYS A 108 17.43 -3.95 -3.42
N LYS A 109 16.87 -3.27 -4.42
CA LYS A 109 17.39 -2.01 -5.00
C LYS A 109 16.75 -0.78 -4.36
N GLY A 110 15.78 -0.96 -3.45
CA GLY A 110 15.05 0.11 -2.78
C GLY A 110 13.86 0.65 -3.56
N HIS A 111 13.42 0.00 -4.64
CA HIS A 111 12.19 0.36 -5.33
C HIS A 111 10.97 -0.07 -4.52
N VAL A 112 9.94 0.76 -4.53
CA VAL A 112 8.68 0.47 -3.83
C VAL A 112 7.84 -0.48 -4.67
N GLU A 113 7.59 -1.66 -4.11
CA GLU A 113 6.81 -2.73 -4.74
C GLU A 113 5.36 -2.74 -4.27
N GLY A 114 5.10 -2.26 -3.06
CA GLY A 114 3.76 -2.20 -2.52
C GLY A 114 3.67 -1.59 -1.13
N TYR A 115 2.43 -1.40 -0.70
CA TYR A 115 2.09 -0.94 0.65
C TYR A 115 1.17 -1.97 1.29
N ILE A 116 1.51 -2.40 2.50
CA ILE A 116 0.63 -3.17 3.37
C ILE A 116 0.07 -2.20 4.39
N LEU A 117 -1.25 -1.97 4.34
CA LEU A 117 -1.94 -0.98 5.17
C LEU A 117 -3.13 -1.64 5.89
N PRO A 118 -2.90 -2.40 6.97
CA PRO A 118 -3.96 -3.05 7.73
C PRO A 118 -4.90 -2.02 8.39
N ASP A 119 -6.16 -2.43 8.57
CA ASP A 119 -7.22 -1.64 9.23
C ASP A 119 -7.43 -0.23 8.66
N THR A 120 -7.16 -0.04 7.38
CA THR A 120 -7.26 1.27 6.72
C THR A 120 -8.71 1.70 6.47
N ILE A 121 -9.60 0.75 6.23
CA ILE A 121 -11.04 0.99 6.00
C ILE A 121 -11.74 1.15 7.35
N GLU A 122 -12.74 2.03 7.43
CA GLU A 122 -13.49 2.18 8.68
C GLU A 122 -14.21 0.89 9.11
N PRO A 123 -14.10 0.48 10.40
CA PRO A 123 -14.82 -0.69 10.91
C PRO A 123 -16.32 -0.64 10.64
N LYS A 124 -16.93 0.55 10.66
CA LYS A 124 -18.36 0.75 10.36
C LYS A 124 -18.76 0.28 8.95
N ARG A 125 -17.82 0.21 8.01
CA ARG A 125 -18.03 -0.30 6.65
C ARG A 125 -17.83 -1.81 6.55
N LEU A 126 -17.08 -2.42 7.47
CA LEU A 126 -16.82 -3.86 7.50
C LEU A 126 -18.02 -4.67 8.02
N VAL A 127 -18.91 -4.06 8.81
CA VAL A 127 -20.09 -4.74 9.39
C VAL A 127 -21.26 -4.89 8.40
N ARG A 128 -21.15 -4.32 7.19
CA ARG A 128 -22.21 -4.34 6.16
C ARG A 128 -21.93 -5.26 4.97
N SER A 129 -20.84 -6.03 5.00
CA SER A 129 -20.47 -7.01 3.95
C SER A 129 -20.92 -8.41 4.31
#